data_AF-A0A1T5DUY6-F1
#
_entry.id   AF-A0A1T5DUY6-F1
#
_cell.length_a   1.000
_cell.length_b   1.000
_cell.length_c   1.000
_cell.angle_alpha   90.00
_cell.angle_beta   90.00
_cell.angle_gamma   90.00
#
_symmetry.space_group_name_H-M   'P 1'
#
loop_
_entity.id
_entity.type
_entity.pdbx_description
1 polymer ?
#
loop_
_entity_poly.entity_id
_entity_poly.type
_entity_poly.pdbx_seq_one_letter_code
_entity_poly.pdbx_strand_id
1 'polypeptide(L)'
;MKGTRNFSKFWILIIILLTVGCDQVSKELTRIKVELREYISVIGEHFMLTNVENTGAMLGFGQHFPPIVKRLFLQGLPLLVLLVLLFRI
;
A
#
# COMPACT_ATOMS: atom_id res chain seq x y z
N MET A 1 -0.39 0.03 -33.39
CA MET A 1 0.54 -0.09 -32.24
C MET A 1 0.35 0.98 -31.14
N LYS A 2 0.06 2.27 -31.42
CA LYS A 2 -0.23 3.26 -30.35
C LYS A 2 -1.52 2.95 -29.56
N GLY A 3 -2.57 2.46 -30.23
CA GLY A 3 -3.86 2.12 -29.60
C GLY A 3 -3.76 0.98 -28.58
N THR A 4 -3.00 -0.08 -28.88
CA THR A 4 -2.77 -1.21 -27.95
C THR A 4 -2.00 -0.76 -26.70
N ARG A 5 -1.05 0.16 -26.85
CA ARG A 5 -0.27 0.73 -25.72
C ARG A 5 -1.14 1.54 -24.76
N ASN A 6 -2.04 2.37 -25.29
CA ASN A 6 -2.98 3.14 -24.46
C ASN A 6 -3.98 2.22 -23.73
N PHE A 7 -4.43 1.15 -24.40
CA PHE A 7 -5.27 0.13 -23.79
C PHE A 7 -4.56 -0.58 -22.63
N SER A 8 -3.28 -0.95 -22.79
CA SER A 8 -2.49 -1.52 -21.69
C SER A 8 -2.32 -0.55 -20.53
N LYS A 9 -2.04 0.73 -20.78
CA LYS A 9 -1.95 1.76 -19.72
C LYS A 9 -3.24 1.90 -18.92
N PHE A 10 -4.39 1.85 -19.60
CA PHE A 10 -5.69 1.91 -18.95
C PHE A 10 -5.90 0.73 -18.00
N TRP A 11 -5.57 -0.50 -18.43
CA TRP A 11 -5.65 -1.67 -17.55
C TRP A 11 -4.67 -1.62 -16.38
N ILE A 12 -3.44 -1.16 -16.62
CA ILE A 12 -2.45 -0.97 -15.54
C ILE A 12 -2.97 0.04 -14.51
N LEU A 13 -3.56 1.15 -14.97
CA LEU A 13 -4.19 2.15 -14.09
C LEU A 13 -5.31 1.53 -13.25
N ILE A 14 -6.19 0.73 -13.85
CA ILE A 14 -7.25 0.02 -13.13
C ILE A 14 -6.64 -0.87 -12.04
N ILE A 15 -5.62 -1.67 -12.38
CA ILE A 15 -4.96 -2.56 -11.42
C ILE A 15 -4.35 -1.77 -10.26
N ILE A 16 -3.65 -0.66 -10.55
CA ILE A 16 -3.06 0.21 -9.52
C ILE A 16 -4.14 0.77 -8.60
N LEU A 17 -5.25 1.27 -9.16
CA LEU A 17 -6.34 1.83 -8.36
C LEU A 17 -7.01 0.75 -7.50
N LEU A 18 -7.20 -0.45 -8.02
CA LEU A 18 -7.75 -1.57 -7.26
C LEU A 18 -6.81 -2.02 -6.13
N THR A 19 -5.51 -2.14 -6.40
CA THR A 19 -4.55 -2.60 -5.37
C THR A 19 -4.37 -1.56 -4.27
N VAL A 20 -4.18 -0.28 -4.63
CA VAL A 20 -4.07 0.82 -3.67
C VAL A 20 -5.39 1.02 -2.93
N GLY A 21 -6.52 0.94 -3.62
CA GLY A 21 -7.86 1.05 -3.01
C GLY A 21 -8.11 -0.05 -1.99
N CYS A 22 -7.87 -1.32 -2.36
CA CYS A 22 -7.98 -2.45 -1.44
C CYS A 22 -7.03 -2.30 -0.23
N ASP A 23 -5.78 -1.89 -0.43
CA ASP A 23 -4.82 -1.68 0.65
C ASP A 23 -5.27 -0.58 1.63
N GLN A 24 -5.69 0.58 1.12
CA GLN A 24 -6.10 1.70 1.96
C GLN A 24 -7.42 1.44 2.68
N VAL A 25 -8.42 0.86 2.00
CA VAL A 25 -9.72 0.55 2.61
C VAL A 25 -9.59 -0.55 3.65
N SER A 26 -8.82 -1.61 3.37
CA SER A 26 -8.62 -2.70 4.34
C SER A 26 -7.93 -2.19 5.61
N LYS A 27 -6.86 -1.39 5.49
CA LYS A 27 -6.19 -0.76 6.63
C LYS A 27 -7.12 0.12 7.46
N GLU A 28 -7.93 0.95 6.79
CA GLU A 28 -8.86 1.84 7.48
C GLU A 28 -9.94 1.06 8.24
N LEU A 29 -10.51 0.01 7.62
CA LEU A 29 -11.46 -0.86 8.29
C LEU A 29 -10.84 -1.58 9.49
N THR A 30 -9.60 -2.05 9.39
CA THR A 30 -8.90 -2.68 10.51
C THR A 30 -8.65 -1.69 11.65
N ARG A 31 -8.25 -0.44 11.36
CA ARG A 31 -8.07 0.59 12.40
C ARG A 31 -9.34 0.92 13.17
N ILE A 32 -10.48 0.93 12.48
CA ILE A 32 -11.78 1.30 13.06
C ILE A 32 -12.41 0.12 13.81
N LYS A 33 -12.26 -1.11 13.30
CA LYS A 33 -13.04 -2.27 13.75
C LYS A 33 -12.27 -3.31 14.58
N VAL A 34 -10.95 -3.25 14.61
CA VAL A 34 -10.10 -4.25 15.29
C VAL A 34 -9.27 -3.55 16.35
N GLU A 35 -9.28 -4.08 17.58
CA GLU A 35 -8.50 -3.48 18.67
C GLU A 35 -7.00 -3.58 18.39
N LEU A 36 -6.25 -2.59 18.88
CA LEU A 36 -4.80 -2.53 18.66
C LEU A 36 -4.13 -3.78 19.25
N ARG A 37 -3.34 -4.50 18.44
CA ARG A 37 -2.67 -5.78 18.77
C ARG A 37 -3.62 -6.94 19.08
N GLU A 38 -4.89 -6.83 18.76
CA GLU A 38 -5.80 -7.97 18.75
C GLU A 38 -5.37 -8.97 17.68
N TYR A 39 -5.61 -10.27 17.94
CA TYR A 39 -5.37 -11.36 16.99
C TYR A 39 -6.70 -12.03 16.66
N ILE A 40 -7.19 -11.81 15.44
CA ILE A 40 -8.42 -12.43 14.93
C ILE A 40 -8.04 -13.58 14.01
N SER A 41 -8.38 -14.81 14.38
CA SER A 41 -8.26 -15.97 13.50
C SER A 41 -9.25 -15.85 12.34
N VAL A 42 -8.74 -15.82 11.11
CA VAL A 42 -9.56 -15.77 9.90
C VAL A 42 -9.67 -17.16 9.25
N ILE A 43 -8.57 -17.94 9.25
CA ILE A 43 -8.54 -19.34 8.75
C ILE A 43 -7.76 -20.20 9.75
N GLY A 44 -8.42 -20.60 10.84
CA GLY A 44 -7.77 -21.31 11.94
C GLY A 44 -6.49 -20.60 12.37
N GLU A 45 -5.43 -21.36 12.64
CA GLU A 45 -4.14 -20.80 13.08
C GLU A 45 -3.21 -20.37 11.91
N HIS A 46 -3.66 -20.44 10.66
CA HIS A 46 -2.81 -20.19 9.48
C HIS A 46 -2.89 -18.75 8.98
N PHE A 47 -4.03 -18.10 9.20
CA PHE A 47 -4.26 -16.73 8.74
C PHE A 47 -4.93 -15.92 9.83
N MET A 48 -4.19 -14.95 10.36
CA MET A 48 -4.63 -14.06 11.42
C MET A 48 -4.63 -12.61 10.95
N LEU A 49 -5.69 -11.89 11.30
CA LEU A 49 -5.77 -10.44 11.15
C LEU A 49 -5.36 -9.78 12.47
N THR A 50 -4.41 -8.85 12.41
CA THR A 50 -4.00 -8.06 13.56
C THR A 50 -3.87 -6.60 13.20
N ASN A 51 -4.29 -5.72 14.11
CA ASN A 51 -4.13 -4.28 13.96
C ASN A 51 -2.78 -3.85 14.53
N VAL A 52 -1.81 -3.63 13.64
CA VAL A 52 -0.47 -3.16 13.98
C VAL A 52 -0.04 -2.06 13.02
N GLU A 53 0.54 -1.00 13.58
CA GLU A 53 1.09 0.10 12.78
C GLU A 53 2.61 -0.07 12.63
N ASN A 54 3.09 -0.01 11.39
CA ASN A 54 4.50 -0.05 11.12
C ASN A 54 5.11 1.36 11.25
N THR A 55 5.86 1.59 12.33
CA THR A 55 6.45 2.89 12.61
C THR A 55 7.66 3.21 11.71
N GLY A 56 8.24 2.22 11.04
CA GLY A 56 9.35 2.37 10.08
C GLY A 56 9.12 1.49 8.86
N ALA A 57 10.17 1.21 8.09
CA ALA A 57 10.19 0.15 7.10
C ALA A 57 10.90 -1.09 7.67
N MET A 58 11.29 -2.02 6.80
CA MET A 58 12.03 -3.22 7.18
C MET A 58 13.25 -2.89 8.07
N LEU A 59 13.49 -3.69 9.11
CA LEU A 59 14.57 -3.51 10.10
C LEU A 59 14.53 -2.17 10.86
N GLY A 60 13.36 -1.51 10.92
CA GLY A 60 13.21 -0.20 11.58
C GLY A 60 13.73 0.98 10.74
N PHE A 61 14.03 0.76 9.46
CA PHE A 61 14.52 1.82 8.59
C PHE A 61 13.55 3.01 8.56
N GLY A 62 14.07 4.22 8.80
CA GLY A 62 13.26 5.44 8.79
C GLY A 62 12.31 5.60 9.98
N GLN A 63 12.36 4.75 11.02
CA GLN A 63 11.48 4.85 12.20
C GLN A 63 11.58 6.22 12.89
N HIS A 64 12.78 6.79 12.94
CA HIS A 64 13.06 8.10 13.55
C HIS A 64 12.94 9.28 12.59
N PHE A 65 12.51 9.06 11.34
CA PHE A 65 12.30 10.18 10.42
C PHE A 65 11.12 11.06 10.87
N PRO A 66 11.21 12.38 10.64
CA PRO A 66 10.06 13.28 10.80
C PRO A 66 8.85 12.74 10.01
N PRO A 67 7.61 12.86 10.54
CA PRO A 67 6.42 12.25 9.93
C PRO A 67 6.19 12.61 8.45
N ILE A 68 6.56 13.82 8.05
CA ILE A 68 6.44 14.30 6.67
C ILE A 68 7.49 13.63 5.77
N VAL A 69 8.74 13.60 6.22
CA VAL A 69 9.86 12.96 5.50
C VAL A 69 9.60 11.47 5.32
N LYS A 70 9.14 10.80 6.39
CA LYS A 70 8.75 9.38 6.37
C LYS A 70 7.72 9.09 5.29
N ARG A 71 6.63 9.87 5.25
CA ARG A 71 5.58 9.71 4.23
C ARG A 71 6.09 9.96 2.82
N LEU A 72 6.81 11.06 2.60
CA LEU A 72 7.35 11.39 1.27
C LEU A 72 8.33 10.32 0.78
N PHE A 73 9.22 9.85 1.65
CA PHE A 73 10.25 8.90 1.25
C PHE A 73 9.71 7.48 1.09
N LEU A 74 8.93 6.98 2.07
CA LEU A 74 8.47 5.59 2.05
C LEU A 74 7.21 5.38 1.20
N GLN A 75 6.39 6.40 0.96
CA GLN A 75 5.15 6.29 0.17
C GLN A 75 5.21 7.14 -1.10
N GLY A 76 5.65 8.40 -0.99
CA GLY A 76 5.72 9.33 -2.11
C GLY A 76 6.70 8.90 -3.20
N LEU A 77 7.90 8.43 -2.83
CA LEU A 77 8.91 7.99 -3.80
C LEU A 77 8.44 6.76 -4.59
N PRO A 78 7.94 5.66 -3.99
CA PRO A 78 7.37 4.55 -4.76
C PRO A 78 6.23 4.97 -5.69
N LEU A 79 5.34 5.86 -5.23
CA LEU A 79 4.25 6.38 -6.06
C LEU A 79 4.78 7.16 -7.27
N LEU A 80 5.80 8.01 -7.07
CA LEU A 80 6.45 8.74 -8.15
C LEU A 80 7.08 7.79 -9.17
N VAL A 81 7.81 6.76 -8.71
CA VAL A 81 8.41 5.75 -9.59
C VAL A 81 7.33 5.05 -10.42
N LEU A 82 6.21 4.67 -9.80
CA LEU A 82 5.09 4.04 -10.49
C LEU A 82 4.51 4.92 -11.59
N LEU A 83 4.32 6.22 -11.32
CA LEU A 83 3.82 7.19 -12.29
C LEU A 83 4.79 7.39 -13.46
N VAL A 84 6.09 7.48 -13.18
CA VAL A 84 7.12 7.62 -14.22
C VAL A 84 7.15 6.38 -15.11
N LEU A 85 7.07 5.18 -14.53
CA LEU A 85 7.04 3.93 -15.29
C LEU A 85 5.79 3.84 -16.18
N LEU A 86 4.61 4.17 -15.63
CA LEU A 86 3.36 4.20 -16.38
C LEU A 86 3.40 5.20 -17.55
N PHE A 87 4.00 6.37 -17.33
CA PHE A 87 4.17 7.38 -18.36
C PHE A 87 5.09 6.89 -19.49
N ARG A 88 6.21 6.26 -19.13
CA ARG A 88 7.23 5.78 -20.06
C ARG A 88 6.78 4.62 -20.96
N ILE A 89 5.94 3.72 -20.43
CA ILE A 89 5.37 2.57 -21.17
C ILE A 89 4.66 3.03 -22.46
#